data_AF-A0A9E4AAM5-F1
#
_entry.id   AF-A0A9E4AAM5-F1
#
_cell.length_a   1.000
_cell.length_b   1.000
_cell.length_c   1.000
_cell.angle_alpha   90.00
_cell.angle_beta   90.00
_cell.angle_gamma   90.00
#
_symmetry.space_group_name_H-M   'P 1'
#
loop_
_entity.id
_entity.type
_entity.pdbx_description
1 polymer ?
#
loop_
_entity_poly.entity_id
_entity_poly.type
_entity_poly.pdbx_seq_one_letter_code
_entity_poly.pdbx_strand_id
1 'polypeptide(L)'
;MSLFSRRAGLFVVGAVAAAAATSLTLRAVERHGRRDLFSPSPLRRLAALQYLNRLPATVEDVNVLRDYCAWEPGRLLRNRATVVLGRMVHELGGGR
;
A
#
# COMPACT_ATOMS: atom_id res chain seq x y z
N MET A 1 33.29 -33.73 20.48
CA MET A 1 33.17 -32.28 20.15
C MET A 1 32.08 -32.14 19.11
N SER A 2 31.00 -31.37 19.25
CA SER A 2 30.60 -30.36 20.23
C SER A 2 29.10 -30.52 20.51
N LEU A 3 28.72 -30.29 21.76
CA LEU A 3 27.34 -30.17 22.22
C LEU A 3 26.74 -28.84 21.72
N PHE A 4 25.48 -28.82 21.32
CA PHE A 4 24.60 -27.74 21.80
C PHE A 4 23.13 -28.17 21.88
N SER A 5 22.65 -28.11 23.11
CA SER A 5 21.28 -28.37 23.54
C SER A 5 20.33 -27.25 23.16
N ARG A 6 19.06 -27.62 22.95
CA ARG A 6 17.83 -26.98 23.46
C ARG A 6 17.55 -25.52 23.07
N ARG A 7 16.43 -25.34 22.36
CA ARG A 7 15.25 -24.48 22.68
C ARG A 7 14.33 -24.54 21.45
N ALA A 8 13.25 -25.33 21.51
CA ALA A 8 11.92 -24.91 21.96
C ALA A 8 11.32 -23.81 21.06
N GLY A 9 10.27 -24.16 20.33
CA GLY A 9 9.40 -23.19 19.65
C GLY A 9 8.66 -23.79 18.47
N LEU A 10 7.65 -24.63 18.74
CA LEU A 10 6.60 -24.91 17.76
C LEU A 10 5.97 -23.58 17.33
N PHE A 11 5.98 -23.27 16.02
CA PHE A 11 4.90 -22.51 15.40
C PHE A 11 4.28 -23.36 14.31
N VAL A 12 3.06 -23.76 14.65
CA VAL A 12 2.13 -24.68 14.02
C VAL A 12 1.38 -23.97 12.89
N VAL A 13 1.17 -24.69 11.78
CA VAL A 13 0.06 -24.55 10.79
C VAL A 13 0.14 -23.29 9.91
N GLY A 14 0.22 -23.37 8.58
CA GLY A 14 -0.52 -24.24 7.67
C GLY A 14 -1.39 -23.34 6.82
N ALA A 15 -0.92 -22.95 5.63
CA ALA A 15 -1.69 -22.15 4.69
C ALA A 15 -1.95 -22.96 3.43
N VAL A 16 -2.94 -23.85 3.51
CA VAL A 16 -3.58 -24.46 2.36
C VAL A 16 -4.85 -23.67 2.06
N ALA A 17 -5.03 -23.33 0.77
CA ALA A 17 -6.27 -22.94 0.09
C ALA A 17 -6.85 -21.53 0.33
N ALA A 18 -6.79 -20.69 -0.72
CA ALA A 18 -8.01 -20.17 -1.37
C ALA A 18 -7.64 -19.33 -2.60
N ALA A 19 -7.47 -20.00 -3.73
CA ALA A 19 -7.64 -19.40 -5.05
C ALA A 19 -9.15 -19.17 -5.29
N ALA A 20 -9.71 -18.06 -4.78
CA ALA A 20 -11.09 -17.65 -5.07
C ALA A 20 -11.35 -16.19 -4.62
N ALA A 21 -10.73 -15.20 -5.26
CA ALA A 21 -11.14 -13.79 -5.09
C ALA A 21 -10.83 -12.93 -6.32
N THR A 22 -10.92 -13.50 -7.52
CA THR A 22 -10.81 -12.78 -8.79
C THR A 22 -12.20 -12.48 -9.33
N SER A 23 -12.88 -11.43 -8.84
CA SER A 23 -14.04 -10.86 -9.56
C SER A 23 -14.66 -9.55 -9.05
N LEU A 24 -14.29 -8.98 -7.90
CA LEU A 24 -15.05 -7.82 -7.36
C LEU A 24 -14.24 -6.58 -6.92
N THR A 25 -12.92 -6.59 -6.96
CA THR A 25 -12.10 -5.49 -6.39
C THR A 25 -11.83 -4.32 -7.34
N LEU A 26 -12.39 -4.31 -8.55
CA LEU A 26 -12.15 -3.22 -9.52
C LEU A 26 -13.24 -2.14 -9.53
N ARG A 27 -14.43 -2.38 -8.95
CA ARG A 27 -15.57 -1.42 -8.99
C ARG A 27 -15.81 -0.63 -7.71
N ALA A 28 -15.22 -1.00 -6.58
CA ALA A 28 -15.34 -0.23 -5.34
C ALA A 28 -14.41 1.00 -5.30
N VAL A 29 -13.41 1.03 -6.19
CA VAL A 29 -12.22 1.87 -6.05
C VAL A 29 -12.48 3.36 -6.37
N GLU A 30 -13.49 3.66 -7.20
CA GLU A 30 -13.80 5.03 -7.63
C GLU A 30 -14.38 5.94 -6.54
N ARG A 31 -14.93 5.39 -5.44
CA ARG A 31 -15.38 6.18 -4.27
C ARG A 31 -14.70 5.81 -2.95
N HIS A 32 -13.97 4.69 -2.89
CA HIS A 32 -13.27 4.22 -1.67
C HIS A 32 -11.78 4.56 -1.60
N GLY A 33 -11.16 5.12 -2.66
CA GLY A 33 -9.72 5.38 -2.72
C GLY A 33 -9.14 6.08 -1.48
N ARG A 34 -9.85 7.08 -0.92
CA ARG A 34 -9.44 7.77 0.32
C ARG A 34 -9.56 6.91 1.58
N ARG A 35 -10.57 6.04 1.70
CA ARG A 35 -10.78 5.20 2.88
C ARG A 35 -9.79 4.06 2.97
N ASP A 36 -9.40 3.48 1.83
CA ASP A 36 -8.43 2.39 1.81
C ASP A 36 -6.99 2.88 2.02
N LEU A 37 -6.68 4.14 1.65
CA LEU A 37 -5.37 4.75 1.86
C LEU A 37 -5.01 4.86 3.35
N PHE A 38 -5.97 5.21 4.21
CA PHE A 38 -5.80 5.34 5.66
C PHE A 38 -6.29 4.11 6.44
N SER A 39 -6.41 2.96 5.76
CA SER A 39 -6.86 1.72 6.39
C SER A 39 -5.84 1.19 7.41
N PRO A 40 -6.28 0.55 8.52
CA PRO A 40 -5.36 -0.14 9.43
C PRO A 40 -4.57 -1.28 8.74
N SER A 41 -5.10 -1.85 7.65
CA SER A 41 -4.45 -2.94 6.90
C SER A 41 -3.38 -2.43 5.92
N PRO A 42 -2.09 -2.79 6.08
CA PRO A 42 -1.02 -2.35 5.18
C PRO A 42 -1.22 -2.78 3.72
N LEU A 43 -1.84 -3.93 3.49
CA LEU A 43 -2.11 -4.43 2.14
C LEU A 43 -3.17 -3.59 1.42
N ARG A 44 -4.22 -3.13 2.13
CA ARG A 44 -5.23 -2.22 1.57
C ARG A 44 -4.62 -0.88 1.19
N ARG A 45 -3.73 -0.35 2.05
CA ARG A 45 -2.99 0.88 1.76
C ARG A 45 -2.11 0.73 0.52
N LEU A 46 -1.39 -0.38 0.41
CA LEU A 46 -0.60 -0.67 -0.78
C LEU A 46 -1.47 -0.78 -2.04
N ALA A 47 -2.61 -1.46 -1.98
CA ALA A 47 -3.54 -1.56 -3.11
C ALA A 47 -4.07 -0.18 -3.53
N ALA A 48 -4.42 0.68 -2.56
CA ALA A 48 -4.84 2.05 -2.81
C ALA A 48 -3.70 2.89 -3.44
N LEU A 49 -2.46 2.76 -2.96
CA LEU A 49 -1.30 3.40 -3.58
C LEU A 49 -1.05 2.91 -5.01
N GLN A 50 -1.23 1.60 -5.28
CA GLN A 50 -1.10 1.06 -6.63
C GLN A 50 -2.21 1.55 -7.57
N TYR A 51 -3.42 1.74 -7.05
CA TYR A 51 -4.52 2.33 -7.79
C TYR A 51 -4.24 3.80 -8.15
N LEU A 52 -3.88 4.63 -7.16
CA LEU A 52 -3.49 6.02 -7.39
C LEU A 52 -2.32 6.12 -8.38
N ASN A 53 -1.38 5.17 -8.35
CA ASN A 53 -0.27 5.13 -9.28
C ASN A 53 -0.67 4.95 -10.76
N ARG A 54 -1.92 4.60 -11.06
CA ARG A 54 -2.43 4.44 -12.44
C ARG A 54 -3.38 5.56 -12.87
N LEU A 55 -3.78 6.43 -11.95
CA LEU A 55 -4.66 7.54 -12.25
C LEU A 55 -3.89 8.75 -12.75
N PRO A 56 -4.49 9.57 -13.63
CA PRO A 56 -3.95 10.87 -13.97
C PRO A 56 -3.86 11.74 -12.71
N ALA A 57 -2.79 12.53 -12.59
CA ALA A 57 -2.62 13.38 -11.43
C ALA A 57 -3.71 14.45 -11.32
N THR A 58 -4.23 14.62 -10.11
CA THR A 58 -5.07 15.74 -9.72
C THR A 58 -4.47 16.44 -8.49
N VAL A 59 -4.79 17.73 -8.31
CA VAL A 59 -4.32 18.48 -7.13
C VAL A 59 -4.85 17.87 -5.83
N GLU A 60 -6.06 17.30 -5.85
CA GLU A 60 -6.63 16.61 -4.69
C GLU A 60 -5.82 15.37 -4.31
N ASP A 61 -5.47 14.52 -5.29
CA ASP A 61 -4.69 13.30 -5.04
C ASP A 61 -3.29 13.62 -4.48
N VAL A 62 -2.67 14.71 -4.97
CA VAL A 62 -1.39 15.21 -4.46
C VAL A 62 -1.50 15.61 -2.99
N ASN A 63 -2.55 16.36 -2.63
CA ASN A 63 -2.76 16.77 -1.24
C ASN A 63 -3.03 15.56 -0.34
N VAL A 64 -3.86 14.61 -0.78
CA VAL A 64 -4.15 13.40 -0.01
C VAL A 64 -2.92 12.51 0.17
N LEU A 65 -2.04 12.43 -0.83
CA LEU A 65 -0.78 11.69 -0.72
C LEU A 65 0.23 12.38 0.22
N ARG A 66 0.23 13.71 0.29
CA ARG A 66 1.04 14.45 1.29
C ARG A 66 0.56 14.13 2.71
N ASP A 67 -0.75 14.18 2.93
CA ASP A 67 -1.36 13.82 4.22
C ASP A 67 -1.05 12.36 4.58
N TYR A 68 -1.14 11.45 3.61
CA TYR A 68 -0.77 10.05 3.78
C TYR A 68 0.71 9.87 4.17
N CYS A 69 1.63 10.60 3.53
CA CYS A 69 3.05 10.52 3.86
C CYS A 69 3.35 11.02 5.28
N ALA A 70 2.62 12.02 5.76
CA ALA A 70 2.74 12.52 7.13
C ALA A 70 2.15 11.52 8.16
N TRP A 71 1.08 10.82 7.78
CA TRP A 71 0.38 9.88 8.65
C TRP A 71 1.00 8.47 8.70
N GLU A 72 1.56 7.96 7.59
CA GLU A 72 2.01 6.57 7.49
C GLU A 72 3.25 6.29 8.38
N PRO A 73 3.14 5.39 9.38
CA PRO A 73 4.26 5.06 10.25
C PRO A 73 5.33 4.21 9.55
N GLY A 74 4.94 3.38 8.58
CA GLY A 74 5.83 2.46 7.89
C GLY A 74 6.69 3.13 6.82
N ARG A 75 8.02 3.10 6.97
CA ARG A 75 8.96 3.69 5.99
C ARG A 75 8.77 3.16 4.56
N LEU A 76 8.47 1.87 4.40
CA LEU A 76 8.32 1.24 3.08
C LEU A 76 7.15 1.83 2.29
N LEU A 77 5.97 1.92 2.91
CA LEU A 77 4.78 2.48 2.27
C LEU A 77 4.90 3.99 2.09
N ARG A 78 5.51 4.70 3.05
CA ARG A 78 5.77 6.14 2.93
C ARG A 78 6.70 6.46 1.76
N ASN A 79 7.79 5.70 1.59
CA ASN A 79 8.68 5.85 0.45
C ASN A 79 7.95 5.59 -0.87
N ARG A 80 7.12 4.53 -0.92
CA ARG A 80 6.31 4.23 -2.11
C ARG A 80 5.35 5.36 -2.44
N ALA A 81 4.66 5.91 -1.44
CA ALA A 81 3.75 7.03 -1.61
C ALA A 81 4.48 8.31 -2.05
N THR A 82 5.69 8.55 -1.55
CA THR A 82 6.52 9.69 -1.98
C THR A 82 6.89 9.58 -3.46
N VAL A 83 7.17 8.37 -3.97
CA VAL A 83 7.41 8.14 -5.40
C VAL A 83 6.17 8.46 -6.24
N VAL A 84 4.99 7.99 -5.82
CA VAL A 84 3.72 8.29 -6.51
C VAL A 84 3.44 9.79 -6.47
N LEU A 85 3.64 10.43 -5.32
CA LEU A 85 3.49 11.87 -5.13
C LEU A 85 4.42 12.66 -6.06
N GLY A 86 5.70 12.28 -6.14
CA GLY A 86 6.67 12.93 -7.01
C GLY A 86 6.27 12.86 -8.49
N ARG A 87 5.82 11.69 -8.94
CA ARG A 87 5.28 11.49 -10.29
C ARG A 87 4.07 12.40 -10.55
N MET A 88 3.12 12.46 -9.62
CA MET A 88 1.93 13.31 -9.76
C MET A 88 2.24 14.80 -9.73
N VAL A 89 3.14 15.24 -8.85
CA VAL A 89 3.60 16.63 -8.80
C VAL A 89 4.31 17.00 -10.10
N HIS A 90 5.10 16.10 -10.67
CA HIS A 90 5.74 16.32 -11.96
C HIS A 90 4.73 16.41 -13.11
N GLU A 91 3.74 15.51 -13.16
CA GLU A 91 2.64 15.54 -14.14
C GLU A 91 1.87 16.87 -14.09
N LEU A 92 1.49 17.33 -12.89
CA LEU A 92 0.78 18.60 -12.70
C LEU A 92 1.67 19.83 -12.95
N GLY A 93 2.96 19.71 -12.65
CA GLY A 93 3.97 20.73 -12.94
C GLY A 93 4.26 20.89 -14.44
N GLY A 94 3.73 19.97 -15.26
CA GLY A 94 3.86 19.93 -16.70
C GLY A 94 5.29 19.57 -17.09
N GLY A 95 5.53 18.30 -17.43
CA GLY A 95 6.78 17.83 -18.02
C GLY A 95 7.34 18.83 -19.03
N ARG A 96 8.25 19.67 -18.54
CA ARG A 96 9.10 20.61 -19.26
C ARG A 96 10.52 20.11 -19.15
#